data_AF-A0A368CLU6-F1
#
_entry.id   AF-A0A368CLU6-F1
#
_cell.length_a   1.000
_cell.length_b   1.000
_cell.length_c   1.000
_cell.angle_alpha   90.00
_cell.angle_beta   90.00
_cell.angle_gamma   90.00
#
_symmetry.space_group_name_H-M   'P 1'
#
loop_
_entity.id
_entity.type
_entity.pdbx_description
1 polymer ?
#
loop_
_entity_poly.entity_id
_entity_poly.type
_entity_poly.pdbx_seq_one_letter_code
_entity_poly.pdbx_strand_id
1 'polypeptide(L)'
;MQHNGRPQLVATGIAPLGIIAIGIVPMGVVAIGVVPMGVISLGAVGMGLISAAAVNMGVLTAGVTTMGVAWSGIVGMGPYQLGSTGAASNPQTSAGSPQTLVFASRAEAESRALALGCSGAHQHGDAADQWMPCNTMAELMQTQNAQSLGHRHH
;
A
#
# COMPACT_ATOMS: atom_id res chain seq x y z
N MET A 1 20.98 10.08 -29.62
CA MET A 1 20.55 9.14 -30.68
C MET A 1 21.66 8.09 -30.87
N GLN A 2 21.47 6.87 -30.37
CA GLN A 2 22.25 5.71 -30.85
C GLN A 2 21.24 4.72 -31.44
N HIS A 3 21.17 4.71 -32.77
CA HIS A 3 20.60 3.62 -33.54
C HIS A 3 21.59 2.46 -33.56
N ASN A 4 21.34 1.41 -32.78
CA ASN A 4 21.84 0.08 -33.11
C ASN A 4 20.95 -0.97 -32.41
N GLY A 5 20.15 -1.69 -33.19
CA GLY A 5 19.10 -2.61 -32.74
C GLY A 5 19.59 -3.92 -32.15
N ARG A 6 20.60 -3.88 -31.27
CA ARG A 6 21.02 -5.02 -30.46
C ARG A 6 20.91 -4.58 -29.01
N PRO A 7 19.90 -5.00 -28.24
CA PRO A 7 19.90 -4.73 -26.83
C PRO A 7 21.18 -5.36 -26.26
N GLN A 8 22.06 -4.54 -25.69
CA GLN A 8 23.11 -5.07 -24.84
C GLN A 8 22.40 -5.76 -23.67
N LEU A 9 22.52 -7.08 -23.60
CA LEU A 9 21.83 -7.88 -22.60
C LEU A 9 22.21 -7.42 -21.19
N VAL A 10 23.49 -7.08 -21.00
CA VAL A 10 24.07 -6.65 -19.73
C VAL A 10 25.00 -5.47 -19.95
N ALA A 11 24.82 -4.40 -19.16
CA ALA A 11 25.68 -3.23 -19.15
C ALA A 11 26.09 -2.91 -17.70
N THR A 12 27.39 -2.62 -17.48
CA THR A 12 27.94 -2.24 -16.17
C THR A 12 28.68 -0.92 -16.28
N GLY A 13 28.46 0.00 -15.34
CA GLY A 13 29.15 1.29 -15.34
C GLY A 13 28.53 2.32 -14.41
N ILE A 14 28.91 3.59 -14.57
CA ILE A 14 28.37 4.69 -13.76
C ILE A 14 26.90 4.95 -14.14
N ALA A 15 26.62 5.00 -15.44
CA ALA A 15 25.28 5.15 -16.02
C ALA A 15 25.09 4.17 -17.20
N PRO A 16 24.95 2.86 -16.93
CA PRO A 16 24.77 1.85 -17.96
C PRO A 16 23.35 1.90 -18.55
N LEU A 17 23.25 1.73 -19.86
CA LEU A 17 22.00 1.57 -20.59
C LEU A 17 21.94 0.17 -21.21
N GLY A 18 20.92 -0.61 -20.86
CA GLY A 18 20.75 -1.97 -21.36
C GLY A 18 19.46 -2.62 -20.88
N ILE A 19 19.24 -3.89 -21.23
CA ILE A 19 18.11 -4.64 -20.65
C ILE A 19 18.36 -4.88 -19.16
N ILE A 20 19.57 -5.33 -18.84
CA ILE A 20 20.06 -5.52 -17.47
C ILE A 20 21.20 -4.52 -17.25
N ALA A 21 21.03 -3.64 -16.27
CA ALA A 21 21.95 -2.54 -16.01
C ALA A 21 22.38 -2.55 -14.53
N ILE A 22 23.69 -2.58 -14.29
CA ILE A 22 24.28 -2.57 -12.93
C ILE A 22 25.19 -1.35 -12.80
N GLY A 23 24.82 -0.40 -11.93
CA GLY A 23 25.55 0.86 -11.84
C GLY A 23 25.08 1.79 -10.75
N ILE A 24 25.55 3.03 -10.76
CA ILE A 24 25.09 4.05 -9.79
C ILE A 24 23.67 4.51 -10.17
N VAL A 25 23.49 4.84 -11.45
CA VAL A 25 22.19 5.23 -12.03
C VAL A 25 21.91 4.38 -13.27
N PRO A 26 21.57 3.09 -13.10
CA PRO A 26 21.27 2.19 -14.20
C PRO A 26 19.90 2.50 -14.82
N MET A 27 19.86 2.45 -16.15
CA MET A 27 18.66 2.64 -16.96
C MET A 27 18.39 1.38 -17.79
N GLY A 28 17.26 0.72 -17.53
CA GLY A 28 16.95 -0.55 -18.20
C GLY A 28 15.63 -1.17 -17.79
N VAL A 29 15.37 -2.40 -18.23
CA VAL A 29 14.20 -3.17 -17.76
C VAL A 29 14.46 -3.65 -16.35
N VAL A 30 15.66 -4.17 -16.10
CA VAL A 30 16.15 -4.60 -14.79
C VAL A 30 17.35 -3.74 -14.41
N ALA A 31 17.22 -2.98 -13.33
CA ALA A 31 18.18 -1.97 -12.91
C ALA A 31 18.59 -2.22 -11.45
N ILE A 32 19.89 -2.40 -11.19
CA ILE A 32 20.45 -2.62 -9.85
C ILE A 32 21.48 -1.53 -9.55
N GLY A 33 21.17 -0.67 -8.59
CA GLY A 33 22.01 0.50 -8.32
C GLY A 33 21.58 1.34 -7.14
N VAL A 34 22.12 2.55 -7.02
CA VAL A 34 21.67 3.49 -5.97
C VAL A 34 20.32 4.08 -6.35
N VAL A 35 20.19 4.54 -7.60
CA VAL A 35 18.96 5.10 -8.17
C VAL A 35 18.60 4.37 -9.47
N PRO A 36 18.14 3.12 -9.39
CA PRO A 36 17.66 2.37 -10.56
C PRO A 36 16.37 2.96 -11.13
N MET A 37 16.36 3.11 -12.46
CA MET A 37 15.20 3.53 -13.23
C MET A 37 14.86 2.44 -14.25
N GLY A 38 13.76 1.73 -14.00
CA GLY A 38 13.38 0.58 -14.81
C GLY A 38 12.02 -0.01 -14.45
N VAL A 39 11.68 -1.14 -15.05
CA VAL A 39 10.46 -1.88 -14.68
C VAL A 39 10.68 -2.60 -13.35
N ILE A 40 11.87 -3.18 -13.19
CA ILE A 40 12.33 -3.86 -11.98
C ILE A 40 13.57 -3.12 -11.46
N SER A 41 13.45 -2.56 -10.27
CA SER A 41 14.45 -1.64 -9.70
C SER A 41 14.86 -2.07 -8.29
N LEU A 42 16.16 -2.31 -8.07
CA LEU A 42 16.73 -2.69 -6.77
C LEU A 42 17.78 -1.66 -6.34
N GLY A 43 17.55 -0.98 -5.22
CA GLY A 43 18.46 0.11 -4.82
C GLY A 43 18.13 0.84 -3.53
N ALA A 44 18.60 2.08 -3.41
CA ALA A 44 18.23 2.98 -2.31
C ALA A 44 16.95 3.77 -2.63
N VAL A 45 16.82 4.20 -3.89
CA VAL A 45 15.62 4.86 -4.43
C VAL A 45 15.22 4.19 -5.73
N GLY A 46 14.03 3.58 -5.75
CA GLY A 46 13.57 2.79 -6.88
C GLY A 46 12.29 3.31 -7.51
N MET A 47 12.33 3.50 -8.83
CA MET A 47 11.13 3.83 -9.63
C MET A 47 10.87 2.69 -10.59
N GLY A 48 9.64 2.17 -10.62
CA GLY A 48 9.28 1.09 -11.53
C GLY A 48 7.95 0.43 -11.24
N LEU A 49 7.64 -0.64 -11.98
CA LEU A 49 6.46 -1.47 -11.70
C LEU A 49 6.67 -2.27 -10.42
N ILE A 50 7.88 -2.85 -10.28
CA ILE A 50 8.30 -3.66 -9.15
C ILE A 50 9.59 -3.07 -8.61
N SER A 51 9.63 -2.64 -7.35
CA SER A 51 10.86 -2.08 -6.79
C SER A 51 11.08 -2.42 -5.33
N ALA A 52 12.33 -2.71 -4.98
CA ALA A 52 12.77 -2.88 -3.60
C ALA A 52 13.87 -1.88 -3.27
N ALA A 53 13.56 -0.95 -2.38
CA ALA A 53 14.46 0.15 -1.97
C ALA A 53 14.00 0.78 -0.66
N ALA A 54 14.79 1.69 -0.08
CA ALA A 54 14.33 2.44 1.10
C ALA A 54 13.14 3.34 0.75
N VAL A 55 13.21 4.00 -0.41
CA VAL A 55 12.14 4.85 -0.95
C VAL A 55 11.74 4.33 -2.33
N ASN A 56 10.47 4.00 -2.53
CA ASN A 56 9.99 3.52 -3.84
C ASN A 56 8.70 4.20 -4.28
N MET A 57 8.60 4.44 -5.58
CA MET A 57 7.33 4.75 -6.24
C MET A 57 7.05 3.71 -7.33
N GLY A 58 5.90 3.05 -7.28
CA GLY A 58 5.60 1.96 -8.21
C GLY A 58 4.26 1.29 -7.99
N VAL A 59 4.00 0.17 -8.67
CA VAL A 59 2.77 -0.61 -8.44
C VAL A 59 2.97 -1.59 -7.29
N LEU A 60 4.07 -2.34 -7.33
CA LEU A 60 4.50 -3.29 -6.30
C LEU A 60 5.81 -2.76 -5.70
N THR A 61 5.77 -2.37 -4.43
CA THR A 61 6.90 -1.71 -3.79
C THR A 61 7.24 -2.36 -2.46
N ALA A 62 8.53 -2.54 -2.18
CA ALA A 62 9.03 -3.09 -0.91
C ALA A 62 10.10 -2.16 -0.33
N GLY A 63 9.90 -1.65 0.89
CA GLY A 63 10.78 -0.61 1.42
C GLY A 63 10.38 -0.01 2.75
N VAL A 64 11.14 0.99 3.21
CA VAL A 64 10.79 1.76 4.42
C VAL A 64 9.63 2.71 4.12
N THR A 65 9.73 3.42 3.00
CA THR A 65 8.72 4.37 2.52
C THR A 65 8.32 4.01 1.10
N THR A 66 7.06 3.67 0.91
CA THR A 66 6.56 3.12 -0.36
C THR A 66 5.28 3.81 -0.80
N MET A 67 5.29 4.37 -2.01
CA MET A 67 4.10 4.95 -2.62
C MET A 67 3.71 4.12 -3.84
N GLY A 68 2.65 3.32 -3.69
CA GLY A 68 2.23 2.43 -4.75
C GLY A 68 0.90 1.76 -4.50
N VAL A 69 0.41 0.98 -5.46
CA VAL A 69 -0.87 0.28 -5.33
C VAL A 69 -0.78 -0.81 -4.26
N ALA A 70 0.31 -1.57 -4.29
CA ALA A 70 0.60 -2.64 -3.39
C ALA A 70 1.99 -2.46 -2.77
N TRP A 71 2.07 -2.49 -1.44
CA TRP A 71 3.29 -2.15 -0.73
C TRP A 71 3.61 -3.06 0.45
N SER A 72 4.90 -3.25 0.70
CA SER A 72 5.46 -4.04 1.80
C SER A 72 6.48 -3.17 2.51
N GLY A 73 6.13 -2.61 3.67
CA GLY A 73 6.99 -1.62 4.32
C GLY A 73 6.50 -1.10 5.65
N ILE A 74 7.23 -0.13 6.21
CA ILE A 74 6.86 0.55 7.46
C ILE A 74 5.80 1.62 7.17
N VAL A 75 6.02 2.44 6.14
CA VAL A 75 5.12 3.54 5.76
C VAL A 75 4.75 3.40 4.29
N GLY A 76 3.46 3.28 4.00
CA GLY A 76 2.98 3.30 2.63
C GLY A 76 1.56 3.78 2.46
N MET A 77 1.31 4.32 1.26
CA MET A 77 0.09 5.07 0.92
C MET A 77 -0.77 4.31 -0.11
N GLY A 78 -0.67 2.99 -0.14
CA GLY A 78 -1.35 2.13 -1.11
C GLY A 78 -2.60 1.41 -0.59
N PRO A 79 -3.58 1.10 -1.45
CA PRO A 79 -4.77 0.34 -1.08
C PRO A 79 -4.50 -1.10 -0.64
N TYR A 80 -3.35 -1.70 -1.00
CA TYR A 80 -3.02 -3.09 -0.67
C TYR A 80 -1.68 -3.18 0.09
N GLN A 81 -1.70 -3.73 1.31
CA GLN A 81 -0.48 -3.99 2.10
C GLN A 81 -0.10 -5.48 2.01
N LEU A 82 1.06 -5.77 1.44
CA LEU A 82 1.62 -7.11 1.20
C LEU A 82 2.70 -7.41 2.25
N GLY A 83 2.31 -7.78 3.47
CA GLY A 83 3.26 -8.23 4.49
C GLY A 83 2.91 -7.74 5.90
N SER A 84 2.20 -8.57 6.66
CA SER A 84 1.96 -8.36 8.09
C SER A 84 3.14 -8.91 8.90
N THR A 85 4.30 -8.25 8.80
CA THR A 85 5.46 -8.56 9.66
C THR A 85 6.17 -7.27 10.03
N GLY A 86 5.80 -6.71 11.19
CA GLY A 86 6.65 -5.77 11.92
C GLY A 86 6.25 -4.29 11.84
N ALA A 87 5.39 -3.89 12.77
CA ALA A 87 5.41 -2.61 13.50
C ALA A 87 5.19 -1.26 12.76
N ALA A 88 4.22 -0.52 13.32
CA ALA A 88 3.98 0.94 13.24
C ALA A 88 2.96 1.46 12.21
N SER A 89 1.69 1.40 12.63
CA SER A 89 0.68 2.49 12.59
C SER A 89 0.28 3.12 11.25
N ASN A 90 -0.89 2.74 10.72
CA ASN A 90 -2.11 3.53 10.94
C ASN A 90 -3.38 2.74 10.53
N PRO A 91 -4.41 2.63 11.39
CA PRO A 91 -5.65 1.93 11.06
C PRO A 91 -6.62 2.84 10.33
N GLN A 92 -6.37 3.21 9.07
CA GLN A 92 -7.35 3.83 8.15
C GLN A 92 -6.57 4.03 6.84
N THR A 93 -6.82 3.38 5.71
CA THR A 93 -8.06 3.46 4.92
C THR A 93 -8.00 2.37 3.84
N SER A 94 -8.79 1.30 4.00
CA SER A 94 -9.24 0.49 2.87
C SER A 94 -10.26 1.32 2.08
N ALA A 95 -9.78 2.29 1.30
CA ALA A 95 -10.57 3.08 0.37
C ALA A 95 -10.87 2.19 -0.85
N GLY A 96 -11.89 1.35 -0.72
CA GLY A 96 -12.26 0.40 -1.77
C GLY A 96 -13.64 -0.24 -1.62
N SER A 97 -14.60 0.40 -0.95
CA SER A 97 -16.04 0.33 -1.25
C SER A 97 -16.85 1.17 -0.24
N PRO A 98 -17.92 1.86 -0.65
CA PRO A 98 -18.88 2.38 0.30
C PRO A 98 -19.61 1.20 0.98
N GLN A 99 -19.61 1.18 2.31
CA GLN A 99 -20.51 0.38 3.16
C GLN A 99 -20.24 -1.11 3.41
N THR A 100 -19.00 -1.58 3.49
CA THR A 100 -18.72 -2.89 4.12
C THR A 100 -17.75 -2.74 5.30
N LEU A 101 -18.29 -2.35 6.46
CA LEU A 101 -17.56 -2.22 7.73
C LEU A 101 -17.44 -3.58 8.42
N VAL A 102 -16.74 -4.51 7.77
CA VAL A 102 -16.51 -5.87 8.29
C VAL A 102 -15.04 -6.02 8.63
N PHE A 103 -14.75 -6.38 9.87
CA PHE A 103 -13.42 -6.53 10.45
C PHE A 103 -13.10 -7.98 10.78
N ALA A 104 -11.82 -8.35 10.69
CA ALA A 104 -11.35 -9.69 11.00
C ALA A 104 -11.31 -9.98 12.50
N SER A 105 -11.34 -8.95 13.35
CA SER A 105 -11.27 -9.10 14.80
C SER A 105 -12.19 -8.14 15.56
N ARG A 106 -12.65 -8.59 16.73
CA ARG A 106 -13.46 -7.79 17.65
C ARG A 106 -12.77 -6.50 18.08
N ALA A 107 -11.49 -6.60 18.47
CA ALA A 107 -10.73 -5.45 18.95
C ALA A 107 -10.60 -4.36 17.88
N GLU A 108 -10.43 -4.77 16.62
CA GLU A 108 -10.37 -3.83 15.50
C GLU A 108 -11.74 -3.18 15.26
N ALA A 109 -12.82 -3.95 15.28
CA ALA A 109 -14.18 -3.43 15.16
C ALA A 109 -14.55 -2.44 16.28
N GLU A 110 -14.14 -2.71 17.53
CA GLU A 110 -14.36 -1.83 18.68
C GLU A 110 -13.57 -0.52 18.56
N SER A 111 -12.32 -0.59 18.08
CA SER A 111 -11.51 0.61 17.85
C SER A 111 -12.15 1.55 16.83
N ARG A 112 -12.75 0.98 15.77
CA ARG A 112 -13.47 1.76 14.76
C ARG A 112 -14.82 2.21 15.27
N ALA A 113 -15.51 1.42 16.07
CA ALA A 113 -16.74 1.83 16.74
C ALA A 113 -16.52 3.09 17.60
N LEU A 114 -15.43 3.16 18.37
CA LEU A 114 -15.05 4.36 19.12
C LEU A 114 -14.87 5.58 18.21
N ALA A 115 -14.25 5.43 17.04
CA ALA A 115 -14.11 6.50 16.06
C ALA A 115 -15.45 6.93 15.44
N LEU A 116 -16.44 6.03 15.39
CA LEU A 116 -17.81 6.33 14.95
C LEU A 116 -18.68 6.90 16.08
N GLY A 117 -18.23 6.84 17.34
CA GLY A 117 -19.03 7.18 18.52
C GLY A 117 -19.98 6.06 18.98
N CYS A 118 -19.73 4.83 18.54
CA CYS A 118 -20.46 3.65 18.92
C CYS A 118 -19.86 2.92 20.12
N SER A 119 -20.71 2.23 20.86
CA SER A 119 -20.34 1.33 21.94
C SER A 119 -20.11 -0.10 21.41
N GLY A 120 -18.87 -0.57 21.46
CA GLY A 120 -18.53 -1.98 21.24
C GLY A 120 -18.55 -2.48 19.78
N ALA A 121 -18.53 -3.80 19.61
CA ALA A 121 -18.61 -4.50 18.34
C ALA A 121 -19.40 -5.81 18.49
N HIS A 122 -20.11 -6.18 17.43
CA HIS A 122 -20.86 -7.43 17.38
C HIS A 122 -20.34 -8.33 16.26
N GLN A 123 -20.52 -9.64 16.44
CA GLN A 123 -20.17 -10.64 15.45
C GLN A 123 -21.28 -10.71 14.39
N HIS A 124 -20.88 -10.81 13.12
CA HIS A 124 -21.80 -10.87 12.00
C HIS A 124 -21.53 -12.10 11.14
N GLY A 125 -22.48 -13.05 11.11
CA GLY A 125 -22.38 -14.29 10.35
C GLY A 125 -21.89 -15.48 11.18
N ASP A 126 -21.82 -16.65 10.52
CA ASP A 126 -21.42 -17.92 11.14
C ASP A 126 -19.90 -18.06 11.29
N ALA A 127 -19.13 -17.11 10.73
CA ALA A 127 -17.68 -17.09 10.76
C ALA A 127 -17.15 -16.35 12.01
N ALA A 128 -16.22 -16.99 12.72
CA ALA A 128 -15.60 -16.44 13.93
C ALA A 128 -14.91 -15.08 13.71
N ASP A 129 -14.45 -14.85 12.48
CA ASP A 129 -13.56 -13.75 12.10
C ASP A 129 -14.31 -12.62 11.37
N GLN A 130 -15.61 -12.47 11.63
CA GLN A 130 -16.43 -11.44 10.98
C GLN A 130 -17.11 -10.53 12.02
N TRP A 131 -16.60 -9.31 12.17
CA TRP A 131 -17.03 -8.35 13.19
C TRP A 131 -17.50 -7.04 12.56
N MET A 132 -18.59 -6.50 13.07
CA MET A 132 -19.10 -5.18 12.70
C MET A 132 -18.96 -4.21 13.87
N PRO A 133 -18.69 -2.92 13.60
CA PRO A 133 -18.58 -1.91 14.64
C PRO A 133 -19.98 -1.59 15.18
N CYS A 134 -20.03 -1.10 16.42
CA CYS A 134 -21.24 -0.88 17.19
C CYS A 134 -21.87 -2.19 17.69
N ASN A 135 -22.55 -2.16 18.83
CA ASN A 135 -23.22 -3.34 19.38
C ASN A 135 -24.46 -3.72 18.58
N THR A 136 -25.04 -2.78 17.83
CA THR A 136 -26.26 -3.00 17.04
C THR A 136 -26.19 -2.34 15.68
N MET A 137 -26.92 -2.91 14.72
CA MET A 137 -27.08 -2.31 13.39
C MET A 137 -27.79 -0.94 13.44
N ALA A 138 -28.67 -0.71 14.43
CA ALA A 138 -29.35 0.56 14.62
C ALA A 138 -28.36 1.69 14.97
N GLU A 139 -27.42 1.41 15.87
CA GLU A 139 -26.35 2.32 16.26
C GLU A 139 -25.39 2.62 15.09
N LEU A 140 -25.09 1.61 14.28
CA LEU A 140 -24.33 1.75 13.03
C LEU A 140 -25.03 2.69 12.03
N MET A 141 -26.33 2.51 11.79
CA MET A 141 -27.09 3.37 10.87
C MET A 141 -27.15 4.82 11.36
N GLN A 142 -27.22 5.01 12.67
CA GLN A 142 -27.25 6.34 13.28
C GLN A 142 -25.93 7.08 13.10
N THR A 143 -24.79 6.38 13.22
CA THR A 143 -23.45 6.97 13.01
C THR A 143 -23.13 7.19 11.53
N GLN A 144 -23.53 6.29 10.62
CA GLN A 144 -23.39 6.52 9.17
C GLN A 144 -24.18 7.75 8.69
N ASN A 145 -25.41 7.92 9.19
CA ASN A 145 -26.20 9.11 8.87
C ASN A 145 -25.52 10.39 9.39
N ALA A 146 -24.97 10.38 10.61
CA ALA A 146 -24.23 11.52 11.16
C ALA A 146 -22.98 11.88 10.31
N GLN A 147 -22.24 10.90 9.81
CA GLN A 147 -21.07 11.13 8.95
C GLN A 147 -21.44 11.66 7.56
N SER A 148 -22.55 11.21 6.98
CA SER A 148 -23.03 11.73 5.69
C SER A 148 -23.49 13.19 5.74
N LEU A 149 -24.01 13.64 6.89
CA LEU A 149 -24.32 15.06 7.13
C LEU A 149 -23.07 15.90 7.44
N GLY A 150 -22.06 15.33 8.10
CA GLY A 150 -20.78 16.01 8.37
C GLY A 150 -19.93 16.25 7.13
N HIS A 151 -20.08 15.42 6.08
CA HIS A 151 -19.31 15.54 4.83
C HIS A 151 -19.91 16.55 3.82
N ARG A 152 -21.01 17.24 4.16
CA ARG A 152 -21.67 18.21 3.27
C ARG A 152 -21.32 19.67 3.58
N HIS A 153 -20.37 19.92 4.48
CA HIS A 153 -19.89 21.27 4.77
C HIS A 153 -18.35 21.31 4.76
N HIS A 154 -17.76 21.39 3.57
CA HIS A 154 -16.56 22.18 3.28
C HIS A 154 -16.52 22.51 1.79
#